data_AF-A0A9W8HYM9-F1
#
_entry.id   AF-A0A9W8HYM9-F1
#
_cell.length_a   1.000
_cell.length_b   1.000
_cell.length_c   1.000
_cell.angle_alpha   90.00
_cell.angle_beta   90.00
_cell.angle_gamma   90.00
#
_symmetry.space_group_name_H-M   'P 1'
#
loop_
_entity.id
_entity.type
_entity.pdbx_description
1 polymer ?
#
loop_
_entity_poly.entity_id
_entity_poly.type
_entity_poly.pdbx_seq_one_letter_code
_entity_poly.pdbx_strand_id
1 'polypeptide(L)'
;MSGILASIFALILLLGNGTSAYRCQNVTITIPKTDIGVIEIIDLGYANITTAEEYQISGTLCLPNSGKPKIVQLLLHGVTYDRRYWDFPYGSGTYSYPKAAVDSFGFATLAIDRLGTGQSSWPPTLETAPNQQVATFHSIADQLRKGRIGGIAFEKVVAVGHSRGALLIEYWAAVFPTDMDHIVLTGWYRDVDITTSVYKRFYSELVPVGQVHPNMEAPDSNYVTLSTEDARISFFFHSPMYDQ
;
A
#
# COMPACT_ATOMS: atom_id res chain seq x y z
N MET A 1 35.26 -27.66 -47.57
CA MET A 1 33.90 -27.10 -47.40
C MET A 1 33.26 -27.80 -46.22
N SER A 2 33.53 -27.27 -45.03
CA SER A 2 33.24 -27.86 -43.72
C SER A 2 32.53 -26.81 -42.87
N GLY A 3 31.46 -27.20 -42.18
CA GLY A 3 30.55 -26.28 -41.50
C GLY A 3 30.71 -26.13 -39.98
N ILE A 4 29.65 -25.58 -39.39
CA ILE A 4 29.14 -25.73 -38.01
C ILE A 4 29.86 -24.96 -36.86
N LEU A 5 29.00 -24.33 -36.01
CA LEU A 5 29.10 -23.97 -34.56
C LEU A 5 29.72 -22.62 -34.08
N ALA A 6 28.83 -21.82 -33.45
CA ALA A 6 28.88 -21.14 -32.14
C ALA A 6 30.07 -20.26 -31.67
N SER A 7 29.75 -19.06 -31.15
CA SER A 7 30.13 -18.46 -29.83
C SER A 7 30.38 -16.93 -29.91
N ILE A 8 29.63 -16.10 -29.16
CA ILE A 8 29.98 -15.39 -27.89
C ILE A 8 30.98 -14.21 -28.05
N PHE A 9 30.59 -13.02 -27.54
CA PHE A 9 31.34 -12.02 -26.74
C PHE A 9 30.74 -10.61 -26.99
N ALA A 10 29.81 -10.16 -26.14
CA ALA A 10 30.06 -9.34 -24.94
C ALA A 10 30.16 -7.83 -25.26
N LEU A 11 29.03 -7.12 -25.19
CA LEU A 11 29.04 -5.70 -24.91
C LEU A 11 28.85 -5.53 -23.40
N ILE A 12 29.96 -5.27 -22.72
CA ILE A 12 30.04 -4.97 -21.30
C ILE A 12 29.35 -3.61 -21.07
N LEU A 13 28.13 -3.65 -20.53
CA LEU A 13 27.54 -2.52 -19.81
C LEU A 13 28.13 -2.54 -18.40
N LEU A 14 29.24 -1.83 -18.21
CA LEU A 14 29.70 -1.40 -16.90
C LEU A 14 28.88 -0.19 -16.45
N LEU A 15 27.72 -0.45 -15.83
CA LEU A 15 27.01 0.52 -14.99
C LEU A 15 26.53 -0.21 -13.73
N GLY A 16 27.25 0.01 -12.62
CA GLY A 16 26.81 -0.29 -11.25
C GLY A 16 26.92 -1.75 -10.79
N ASN A 17 28.05 -2.13 -10.20
CA ASN A 17 28.18 -3.33 -9.36
C ASN A 17 27.48 -3.12 -7.99
N GLY A 18 26.18 -2.92 -8.01
CA GLY A 18 25.34 -3.01 -6.82
C GLY A 18 24.30 -4.09 -7.07
N THR A 19 24.56 -5.35 -6.66
CA THR A 19 23.47 -6.30 -6.52
C THR A 19 22.47 -5.68 -5.55
N SER A 20 21.27 -5.34 -6.00
CA SER A 20 20.19 -4.85 -5.14
C SER A 20 20.17 -5.72 -3.88
N ALA A 21 20.34 -5.15 -2.68
CA ALA A 21 20.49 -5.94 -1.45
C ALA A 21 19.16 -6.56 -0.99
N TYR A 22 18.09 -6.31 -1.74
CA TYR A 22 16.74 -6.78 -1.52
C TYR A 22 16.07 -7.28 -2.80
N ARG A 23 15.02 -8.08 -2.60
CA ARG A 23 14.11 -8.58 -3.63
C ARG A 23 12.69 -8.14 -3.31
N CYS A 24 11.92 -7.84 -4.34
CA CYS A 24 10.49 -7.57 -4.23
C CYS A 24 9.70 -8.58 -5.05
N GLN A 25 8.55 -8.98 -4.54
CA GLN A 25 7.61 -9.84 -5.23
C GLN A 25 6.18 -9.32 -5.07
N ASN A 26 5.38 -9.44 -6.12
CA ASN A 26 3.96 -9.19 -6.01
C ASN A 26 3.30 -10.33 -5.22
N VAL A 27 2.37 -9.97 -4.36
CA VAL A 27 1.56 -10.88 -3.56
C VAL A 27 0.10 -10.51 -3.74
N THR A 28 -0.76 -11.53 -3.73
CA THR A 28 -2.21 -11.36 -3.62
C THR A 28 -2.62 -11.96 -2.28
N ILE A 29 -3.32 -11.18 -1.48
CA ILE A 29 -3.71 -11.52 -0.12
C ILE A 29 -5.23 -11.69 -0.11
N THR A 30 -5.68 -12.89 0.19
CA THR A 30 -7.10 -13.19 0.35
C THR A 30 -7.58 -12.72 1.73
N ILE A 31 -8.67 -11.96 1.75
CA ILE A 31 -9.26 -11.40 2.96
C ILE A 31 -10.73 -11.79 3.01
N PRO A 32 -11.25 -12.37 4.11
CA PRO A 32 -12.66 -12.64 4.24
C PRO A 32 -13.47 -11.33 4.25
N LYS A 33 -14.59 -11.29 3.52
CA LYS A 33 -15.52 -10.15 3.56
C LYS A 33 -16.25 -10.09 4.90
N THR A 34 -15.59 -9.52 5.90
CA THR A 34 -16.09 -9.42 7.28
C THR A 34 -16.01 -7.98 7.77
N ASP A 35 -17.05 -7.53 8.47
CA ASP A 35 -17.09 -6.24 9.15
C ASP A 35 -16.41 -6.33 10.53
N ILE A 36 -15.88 -5.21 11.02
CA ILE A 36 -15.24 -5.10 12.34
C ILE A 36 -16.11 -5.69 13.45
N GLY A 37 -17.42 -5.41 13.45
CA GLY A 37 -18.31 -5.91 14.50
C GLY A 37 -18.40 -7.44 14.54
N VAL A 38 -18.17 -8.11 13.41
CA VAL A 38 -18.10 -9.57 13.34
C VAL A 38 -16.72 -10.07 13.77
N ILE A 39 -15.65 -9.36 13.41
CA ILE A 39 -14.28 -9.71 13.80
C ILE A 39 -14.10 -9.66 15.32
N GLU A 40 -14.58 -8.61 15.99
CA GLU A 40 -14.49 -8.51 17.45
C GLU A 40 -15.13 -9.71 18.16
N ILE A 41 -16.27 -10.20 17.65
CA ILE A 41 -16.96 -11.38 18.19
C ILE A 41 -16.14 -12.66 17.96
N ILE A 42 -15.47 -12.79 16.81
CA ILE A 42 -14.59 -13.93 16.48
C ILE A 42 -13.35 -13.93 17.37
N ASP A 43 -12.68 -12.78 17.52
CA ASP A 43 -11.44 -12.64 18.30
C ASP A 43 -11.67 -12.91 19.80
N LEU A 44 -12.85 -12.56 20.31
CA LEU A 44 -13.27 -12.90 21.66
C LEU A 44 -13.66 -14.38 21.82
N GLY A 45 -13.63 -15.17 20.73
CA GLY A 45 -13.94 -16.59 20.73
C GLY A 45 -15.44 -16.91 20.86
N TYR A 46 -16.31 -15.92 20.66
CA TYR A 46 -17.77 -16.10 20.77
C TYR A 46 -18.40 -16.70 19.52
N ALA A 47 -17.72 -16.65 18.38
CA ALA A 47 -18.18 -17.27 17.14
C ALA A 47 -17.02 -17.74 16.25
N ASN A 48 -17.32 -18.72 15.38
CA ASN A 48 -16.42 -19.14 14.31
C ASN A 48 -17.16 -18.97 12.98
N ILE A 49 -17.18 -17.73 12.48
CA ILE A 49 -17.90 -17.38 11.26
C ILE A 49 -16.91 -17.32 10.11
N THR A 50 -17.09 -18.20 9.13
CA THR A 50 -16.40 -18.12 7.84
C THR A 50 -17.33 -17.50 6.82
N THR A 51 -16.93 -16.38 6.23
CA THR A 51 -17.64 -15.80 5.09
C THR A 51 -17.20 -16.52 3.82
N ALA A 52 -18.16 -16.91 2.97
CA ALA A 52 -17.85 -17.56 1.69
C ALA A 52 -17.30 -16.57 0.65
N GLU A 53 -17.50 -15.27 0.88
CA GLU A 53 -16.98 -14.22 0.00
C GLU A 53 -15.66 -13.66 0.50
N GLU A 54 -14.80 -13.30 -0.45
CA GLU A 54 -13.45 -12.81 -0.20
C GLU A 54 -13.15 -11.54 -1.01
N TYR A 55 -12.29 -10.68 -0.46
CA TYR A 55 -11.57 -9.64 -1.19
C TYR A 55 -10.16 -10.12 -1.52
N GLN A 56 -9.64 -9.68 -2.65
CA GLN A 56 -8.26 -9.88 -3.08
C GLN A 56 -7.50 -8.57 -2.92
N ILE A 57 -6.52 -8.53 -2.03
CA ILE A 57 -5.68 -7.37 -1.80
C ILE A 57 -4.34 -7.59 -2.49
N SER A 58 -4.05 -6.77 -3.48
CA SER A 58 -2.80 -6.84 -4.22
C SER A 58 -1.73 -6.00 -3.51
N GLY A 59 -0.54 -6.56 -3.36
CA GLY A 59 0.57 -5.92 -2.67
C GLY A 59 1.93 -6.31 -3.23
N THR A 60 2.96 -5.60 -2.78
CA THR A 60 4.37 -5.86 -3.13
C THR A 60 5.15 -6.04 -1.85
N LEU A 61 5.63 -7.27 -1.62
CA LEU A 61 6.44 -7.65 -0.47
C LEU A 61 7.91 -7.56 -0.86
N CYS A 62 8.66 -6.73 -0.16
CA CYS A 62 10.10 -6.56 -0.33
C CYS A 62 10.85 -7.08 0.90
N LEU A 63 11.89 -7.87 0.66
CA LEU A 63 12.65 -8.60 1.67
C LEU A 63 14.16 -8.45 1.43
N PRO A 64 14.99 -8.38 2.49
CA PRO A 64 16.43 -8.49 2.34
C PRO A 64 16.83 -9.79 1.64
N ASN A 65 17.86 -9.77 0.81
CA ASN A 65 18.32 -10.96 0.08
C ASN A 65 18.89 -12.05 0.99
N SER A 66 19.43 -11.66 2.15
CA SER A 66 19.95 -12.56 3.16
C SER A 66 19.27 -12.33 4.50
N GLY A 67 19.19 -13.38 5.31
CA GLY A 67 18.53 -13.34 6.63
C GLY A 67 17.01 -13.47 6.56
N LYS A 68 16.40 -13.50 7.75
CA LYS A 68 14.95 -13.49 7.94
C LYS A 68 14.58 -12.21 8.67
N PRO A 69 13.93 -11.23 8.02
CA PRO A 69 13.50 -10.00 8.69
C PRO A 69 12.49 -10.34 9.78
N LYS A 70 12.70 -9.76 10.98
CA LYS A 70 11.78 -9.90 12.12
C LYS A 70 10.65 -8.87 12.10
N ILE A 71 10.87 -7.76 11.40
CA ILE A 71 9.98 -6.60 11.35
C ILE A 71 9.49 -6.43 9.92
N VAL A 72 8.18 -6.22 9.77
CA VAL A 72 7.56 -5.78 8.52
C VAL A 72 6.88 -4.42 8.70
N GLN A 73 7.10 -3.53 7.74
CA GLN A 73 6.39 -2.27 7.62
C GLN A 73 5.26 -2.41 6.60
N LEU A 74 4.01 -2.37 7.07
CA LEU A 74 2.80 -2.36 6.23
C LEU A 74 2.53 -0.94 5.77
N LEU A 75 2.63 -0.70 4.46
CA LEU A 75 2.62 0.65 3.88
C LEU A 75 1.26 0.98 3.25
N LEU A 76 0.58 2.02 3.78
CA LEU A 76 -0.77 2.42 3.41
C LEU A 76 -0.79 3.80 2.73
N HIS A 77 -1.11 3.83 1.45
CA HIS A 77 -1.13 5.05 0.64
C HIS A 77 -2.38 5.92 0.91
N GLY A 78 -2.29 7.19 0.49
CA GLY A 78 -3.36 8.18 0.59
C GLY A 78 -4.52 8.01 -0.39
N VAL A 79 -5.40 9.01 -0.46
CA VAL A 79 -6.48 9.08 -1.45
C VAL A 79 -5.93 9.39 -2.84
N THR A 80 -6.54 8.86 -3.90
CA THR A 80 -6.10 9.04 -5.31
C THR A 80 -4.73 8.46 -5.69
N TYR A 81 -4.13 7.71 -4.77
CA TYR A 81 -2.91 6.91 -4.98
C TYR A 81 -3.24 5.42 -4.96
N ASP A 82 -2.25 4.61 -5.28
CA ASP A 82 -2.16 3.18 -4.98
C ASP A 82 -0.77 2.87 -4.37
N ARG A 83 -0.36 1.60 -4.28
CA ARG A 83 0.92 1.23 -3.65
C ARG A 83 2.14 1.87 -4.29
N ARG A 84 2.06 2.31 -5.55
CA ARG A 84 3.18 2.97 -6.28
C ARG A 84 3.61 4.28 -5.62
N TYR A 85 2.78 4.85 -4.74
CA TYR A 85 3.19 5.95 -3.86
C TYR A 85 4.47 5.62 -3.06
N TRP A 86 4.61 4.38 -2.60
CA TRP A 86 5.74 3.95 -1.77
C TRP A 86 6.99 3.59 -2.57
N ASP A 87 6.84 3.25 -3.85
CA ASP A 87 7.93 2.88 -4.75
C ASP A 87 7.80 3.65 -6.06
N PHE A 88 7.99 4.98 -5.97
CA PHE A 88 7.73 5.87 -7.07
C PHE A 88 8.79 5.68 -8.17
N PRO A 89 8.42 5.41 -9.44
CA PRO A 89 9.35 4.95 -10.48
C PRO A 89 10.20 6.06 -11.11
N TYR A 90 10.50 7.11 -10.34
CA TYR A 90 11.29 8.26 -10.78
C TYR A 90 12.59 8.40 -9.96
N GLY A 91 13.62 9.01 -10.55
CA GLY A 91 14.88 9.28 -9.87
C GLY A 91 15.72 8.03 -9.55
N SER A 92 15.62 6.96 -10.35
CA SER A 92 16.44 5.74 -10.21
C SER A 92 16.45 5.14 -8.79
N GLY A 93 15.29 5.14 -8.13
CA GLY A 93 15.13 4.61 -6.77
C GLY A 93 15.37 5.64 -5.66
N THR A 94 15.63 6.91 -5.99
CA THR A 94 15.71 8.02 -5.01
C THR A 94 14.41 8.14 -4.20
N TYR A 95 13.26 7.92 -4.85
CA TYR A 95 11.93 8.01 -4.25
C TYR A 95 11.31 6.63 -3.95
N SER A 96 12.14 5.68 -3.51
CA SER A 96 11.71 4.33 -3.14
C SER A 96 11.84 4.11 -1.63
N TYR A 97 10.69 3.99 -0.96
CA TYR A 97 10.64 3.66 0.47
C TYR A 97 11.17 2.24 0.75
N PRO A 98 10.79 1.19 0.00
CA PRO A 98 11.37 -0.15 0.17
C PRO A 98 12.89 -0.15 0.00
N LYS A 99 13.43 0.63 -0.93
CA LYS A 99 14.89 0.75 -1.07
C LYS A 99 15.53 1.22 0.24
N ALA A 100 15.04 2.31 0.81
CA ALA A 100 15.59 2.82 2.08
C ALA A 100 15.38 1.84 3.24
N ALA A 101 14.15 1.36 3.45
CA ALA A 101 13.79 0.50 4.57
C ALA A 101 14.51 -0.86 4.54
N VAL A 102 14.59 -1.49 3.36
CA VAL A 102 15.15 -2.82 3.20
C VAL A 102 16.67 -2.78 3.05
N ASP A 103 17.21 -1.97 2.12
CA ASP A 103 18.67 -1.94 1.87
C ASP A 103 19.43 -1.37 3.07
N SER A 104 18.90 -0.32 3.71
CA SER A 104 19.66 0.41 4.74
C SER A 104 19.39 -0.09 6.15
N PHE A 105 18.21 -0.67 6.42
CA PHE A 105 17.81 -1.06 7.77
C PHE A 105 17.39 -2.54 7.92
N GLY A 106 17.28 -3.28 6.81
CA GLY A 106 16.95 -4.71 6.85
C GLY A 106 15.51 -5.02 7.28
N PHE A 107 14.62 -4.03 7.27
CA PHE A 107 13.19 -4.25 7.52
C PHE A 107 12.53 -4.82 6.27
N ALA A 108 11.56 -5.73 6.42
CA ALA A 108 10.67 -6.06 5.33
C ALA A 108 9.66 -4.92 5.11
N THR A 109 9.18 -4.75 3.89
CA THR A 109 8.06 -3.85 3.60
C THR A 109 6.98 -4.57 2.82
N LEU A 110 5.72 -4.31 3.15
CA LEU A 110 4.57 -4.72 2.35
C LEU A 110 3.78 -3.48 1.96
N ALA A 111 3.90 -3.05 0.71
CA ALA A 111 3.05 -1.99 0.16
C ALA A 111 1.80 -2.61 -0.45
N ILE A 112 0.61 -2.19 -0.01
CA ILE A 112 -0.65 -2.71 -0.54
C ILE A 112 -1.40 -1.65 -1.34
N ASP A 113 -2.13 -2.10 -2.36
CA ASP A 113 -3.27 -1.34 -2.86
C ASP A 113 -4.41 -1.58 -1.86
N ARG A 114 -4.89 -0.53 -1.19
CA ARG A 114 -6.01 -0.66 -0.25
C ARG A 114 -7.26 -1.18 -1.00
N LEU A 115 -8.22 -1.76 -0.26
CA LEU A 115 -9.49 -2.20 -0.85
C LEU A 115 -10.13 -1.05 -1.65
N GLY A 116 -10.53 -1.33 -2.90
CA GLY A 116 -11.05 -0.33 -3.83
C GLY A 116 -9.97 0.54 -4.50
N THR A 117 -8.72 0.07 -4.60
CA THR A 117 -7.66 0.84 -5.28
C THR A 117 -6.73 -0.09 -6.05
N GLY A 118 -6.02 0.47 -7.04
CA GLY A 118 -5.03 -0.26 -7.85
C GLY A 118 -5.56 -1.60 -8.37
N GLN A 119 -4.82 -2.67 -8.09
CA GLN A 119 -5.13 -4.04 -8.51
C GLN A 119 -5.82 -4.89 -7.42
N SER A 120 -6.19 -4.29 -6.29
CA SER A 120 -7.04 -4.95 -5.29
C SER A 120 -8.48 -5.07 -5.78
N SER A 121 -9.34 -5.78 -5.07
CA SER A 121 -10.79 -5.84 -5.36
C SER A 121 -11.44 -4.45 -5.35
N TRP A 122 -12.40 -4.25 -6.25
CA TRP A 122 -13.22 -3.05 -6.39
C TRP A 122 -14.69 -3.38 -6.07
N PRO A 123 -15.08 -3.53 -4.80
CA PRO A 123 -16.49 -3.71 -4.44
C PRO A 123 -17.25 -2.38 -4.55
N PRO A 124 -18.60 -2.37 -4.51
CA PRO A 124 -19.36 -1.12 -4.37
C PRO A 124 -18.78 -0.24 -3.27
N THR A 125 -18.75 1.08 -3.46
CA THR A 125 -18.00 2.02 -2.60
C THR A 125 -18.44 1.95 -1.12
N LEU A 126 -19.69 1.55 -0.85
CA LEU A 126 -20.19 1.32 0.52
C LEU A 126 -19.36 0.25 1.28
N GLU A 127 -18.85 -0.75 0.57
CA GLU A 127 -17.95 -1.80 1.08
C GLU A 127 -16.48 -1.34 1.15
N THR A 128 -16.19 -0.06 0.91
CA THR A 128 -14.85 0.52 1.08
C THR A 128 -14.79 1.55 2.21
N ALA A 129 -15.84 1.60 3.03
CA ALA A 129 -15.95 2.45 4.21
C ALA A 129 -14.78 2.21 5.20
N PRO A 130 -14.47 3.19 6.07
CA PRO A 130 -13.35 3.08 7.01
C PRO A 130 -13.35 1.78 7.84
N ASN A 131 -14.52 1.30 8.27
CA ASN A 131 -14.63 0.05 9.01
C ASN A 131 -14.12 -1.15 8.20
N GLN A 132 -14.58 -1.28 6.95
CA GLN A 132 -14.15 -2.38 6.09
C GLN A 132 -12.66 -2.31 5.74
N GLN A 133 -12.10 -1.10 5.61
CA GLN A 133 -10.66 -0.90 5.42
C GLN A 133 -9.87 -1.41 6.64
N VAL A 134 -10.28 -1.03 7.85
CA VAL A 134 -9.62 -1.45 9.09
C VAL A 134 -9.76 -2.95 9.34
N ALA A 135 -10.92 -3.55 9.08
CA ALA A 135 -11.11 -5.00 9.09
C ALA A 135 -10.13 -5.72 8.14
N THR A 136 -9.89 -5.15 6.96
CA THR A 136 -8.92 -5.66 5.99
C THR A 136 -7.50 -5.59 6.55
N PHE A 137 -7.11 -4.49 7.19
CA PHE A 137 -5.76 -4.32 7.75
C PHE A 137 -5.51 -5.24 8.94
N HIS A 138 -6.49 -5.42 9.81
CA HIS A 138 -6.45 -6.39 10.90
C HIS A 138 -6.14 -7.80 10.37
N SER A 139 -6.88 -8.26 9.36
CA SER A 139 -6.64 -9.58 8.75
C SER A 139 -5.25 -9.68 8.11
N ILE A 140 -4.76 -8.62 7.45
CA ILE A 140 -3.40 -8.59 6.90
C ILE A 140 -2.34 -8.69 8.01
N ALA A 141 -2.50 -7.96 9.12
CA ALA A 141 -1.56 -8.02 10.24
C ALA A 141 -1.53 -9.41 10.88
N ASP A 142 -2.69 -10.05 11.09
CA ASP A 142 -2.78 -11.42 11.56
C ASP A 142 -2.04 -12.39 10.62
N GLN A 143 -2.28 -12.26 9.30
CA GLN A 143 -1.64 -13.11 8.30
C GLN A 143 -0.12 -12.89 8.23
N LEU A 144 0.38 -11.66 8.42
CA LEU A 144 1.82 -11.36 8.53
C LEU A 144 2.43 -12.03 9.76
N ARG A 145 1.79 -11.95 10.92
CA ARG A 145 2.27 -12.58 12.17
C ARG A 145 2.28 -14.11 12.06
N LYS A 146 1.29 -14.70 11.38
CA LYS A 146 1.19 -16.15 11.16
C LYS A 146 2.03 -16.65 9.98
N GLY A 147 2.75 -15.77 9.29
CA GLY A 147 3.60 -16.12 8.15
C GLY A 147 2.84 -16.62 6.92
N ARG A 148 1.56 -16.26 6.80
CA ARG A 148 0.70 -16.61 5.65
C ARG A 148 0.99 -15.75 4.44
N ILE A 149 1.60 -14.57 4.63
CA ILE A 149 2.05 -13.70 3.54
C ILE A 149 3.57 -13.84 3.41
N GLY A 150 4.02 -14.29 2.23
CA GLY A 150 5.45 -14.45 1.93
C GLY A 150 6.17 -15.58 2.67
N GLY A 151 5.47 -16.39 3.48
CA GLY A 151 6.05 -17.54 4.20
C GLY A 151 6.94 -17.16 5.39
N ILE A 152 6.87 -15.92 5.87
CA ILE A 152 7.69 -15.41 6.97
C ILE A 152 6.77 -14.91 8.08
N ALA A 153 6.85 -15.53 9.25
CA ALA A 153 6.19 -15.03 10.45
C ALA A 153 6.99 -13.85 11.01
N PHE A 154 6.38 -12.66 11.02
CA PHE A 154 7.00 -11.45 11.54
C PHE A 154 6.75 -11.31 13.05
N GLU A 155 7.81 -11.01 13.80
CA GLU A 155 7.74 -10.73 15.24
C GLU A 155 7.05 -9.39 15.49
N LYS A 156 7.31 -8.40 14.61
CA LYS A 156 6.71 -7.07 14.71
C LYS A 156 6.08 -6.60 13.40
N VAL A 157 4.92 -5.96 13.53
CA VAL A 157 4.21 -5.28 12.43
C VAL A 157 4.18 -3.79 12.75
N VAL A 158 4.73 -2.99 11.84
CA VAL A 158 4.72 -1.52 11.92
C VAL A 158 3.81 -1.00 10.82
N ALA A 159 2.80 -0.20 11.14
CA ALA A 159 1.97 0.43 10.11
C ALA A 159 2.54 1.81 9.75
N VAL A 160 2.74 2.05 8.46
CA VAL A 160 3.27 3.29 7.92
C VAL A 160 2.24 3.86 6.95
N GLY A 161 1.71 5.05 7.25
CA GLY A 161 0.61 5.65 6.50
C GLY A 161 0.94 7.03 5.95
N HIS A 162 0.36 7.33 4.79
CA HIS A 162 0.34 8.68 4.25
C HIS A 162 -1.09 9.21 4.10
N SER A 163 -1.35 10.44 4.57
CA SER A 163 -2.64 11.13 4.41
C SER A 163 -3.81 10.24 4.87
N ARG A 164 -4.76 9.91 3.99
CA ARG A 164 -5.87 8.99 4.30
C ARG A 164 -5.41 7.64 4.88
N GLY A 165 -4.26 7.12 4.44
CA GLY A 165 -3.66 5.92 5.02
C GLY A 165 -3.27 6.10 6.48
N ALA A 166 -2.75 7.27 6.87
CA ALA A 166 -2.45 7.60 8.25
C ALA A 166 -3.71 7.78 9.11
N LEU A 167 -4.75 8.47 8.59
CA LEU A 167 -6.07 8.53 9.25
C LEU A 167 -6.63 7.13 9.53
N LEU A 168 -6.52 6.22 8.56
CA LEU A 168 -6.99 4.85 8.74
C LEU A 168 -6.16 4.06 9.76
N ILE A 169 -4.86 4.33 9.89
CA ILE A 169 -4.02 3.73 10.94
C ILE A 169 -4.42 4.23 12.32
N GLU A 170 -4.73 5.52 12.48
CA GLU A 170 -5.23 6.04 13.76
C GLU A 170 -6.54 5.34 14.16
N TYR A 171 -7.47 5.20 13.21
CA TYR A 171 -8.71 4.46 13.47
C TYR A 171 -8.43 2.99 13.77
N TRP A 172 -7.55 2.34 13.00
CA TRP A 172 -7.16 0.95 13.21
C TRP A 172 -6.57 0.73 14.61
N ALA A 173 -5.66 1.60 15.06
CA ALA A 173 -5.04 1.52 16.38
C ALA A 173 -6.05 1.71 17.52
N ALA A 174 -7.13 2.46 17.28
CA ALA A 174 -8.20 2.64 18.27
C ALA A 174 -9.09 1.39 18.41
N VAL A 175 -9.34 0.67 17.32
CA VAL A 175 -10.20 -0.54 17.29
C VAL A 175 -9.41 -1.78 17.68
N PHE A 176 -8.22 -1.97 17.11
CA PHE A 176 -7.37 -3.14 17.31
C PHE A 176 -6.00 -2.72 17.87
N PRO A 177 -5.92 -2.35 19.15
CA PRO A 177 -4.72 -1.74 19.74
C PRO A 177 -3.50 -2.67 19.81
N THR A 178 -3.68 -3.97 19.57
CA THR A 178 -2.61 -4.99 19.65
C THR A 178 -2.10 -5.46 18.28
N ASP A 179 -2.71 -5.04 17.17
CA ASP A 179 -2.33 -5.52 15.84
C ASP A 179 -0.92 -5.05 15.44
N MET A 180 -0.57 -3.83 15.84
CA MET A 180 0.64 -3.13 15.44
C MET A 180 1.53 -2.85 16.65
N ASP A 181 2.84 -3.04 16.47
CA ASP A 181 3.84 -2.70 17.49
C ASP A 181 4.16 -1.20 17.49
N HIS A 182 4.11 -0.57 16.32
CA HIS A 182 4.36 0.86 16.13
C HIS A 182 3.56 1.40 14.94
N ILE A 183 3.32 2.71 14.96
CA ILE A 183 2.68 3.44 13.86
C ILE A 183 3.57 4.63 13.43
N VAL A 184 3.62 4.89 12.12
CA VAL A 184 4.30 6.03 11.51
C VAL A 184 3.29 6.76 10.64
N LEU A 185 2.98 8.01 10.99
CA LEU A 185 1.96 8.82 10.34
C LEU A 185 2.62 9.96 9.57
N THR A 186 2.37 10.04 8.28
CA THR A 186 2.93 11.08 7.41
C THR A 186 1.81 11.84 6.70
N GLY A 187 1.99 13.16 6.48
CA GLY A 187 0.97 13.99 5.83
C GLY A 187 -0.39 13.98 6.56
N TRP A 188 -0.38 13.72 7.86
CA TRP A 188 -1.54 13.64 8.74
C TRP A 188 -1.15 14.07 10.16
N TYR A 189 -2.04 14.78 10.85
CA TYR A 189 -1.91 15.10 12.27
C TYR A 189 -3.31 15.24 12.89
N ARG A 190 -3.38 15.18 14.21
CA ARG A 190 -4.64 15.07 14.99
C ARG A 190 -5.65 16.21 14.74
N ASP A 191 -5.19 17.41 14.42
CA ASP A 191 -6.00 18.64 14.40
C ASP A 191 -6.14 19.24 13.00
N VAL A 192 -6.21 18.38 11.97
CA VAL A 192 -6.42 18.83 10.58
C VAL A 192 -7.77 19.53 10.43
N ASP A 193 -7.77 20.82 10.11
CA ASP A 193 -8.96 21.56 9.70
C ASP A 193 -9.30 21.29 8.22
N ILE A 194 -10.19 20.32 8.01
CA ILE A 194 -10.70 19.94 6.68
C ILE A 194 -11.60 21.02 6.04
N THR A 195 -11.94 22.09 6.75
CA THR A 195 -12.79 23.17 6.25
C THR A 195 -12.00 24.32 5.60
N THR A 196 -10.67 24.26 5.63
CA THR A 196 -9.79 25.24 4.98
C THR A 196 -9.95 25.23 3.45
N SER A 197 -9.55 26.34 2.81
CA SER A 197 -9.65 26.50 1.35
C SER A 197 -8.88 25.44 0.57
N VAL A 198 -7.76 24.96 1.10
CA VAL A 198 -6.92 23.92 0.47
C VAL A 198 -7.68 22.59 0.38
N TYR A 199 -8.28 22.13 1.48
CA TYR A 199 -9.10 20.91 1.46
C TYR A 199 -10.39 21.08 0.66
N LYS A 200 -11.08 22.21 0.76
CA LYS A 200 -12.25 22.51 -0.07
C LYS A 200 -11.94 22.44 -1.56
N ARG A 201 -10.82 23.03 -1.98
CA ARG A 201 -10.35 22.96 -3.37
C ARG A 201 -10.08 21.51 -3.78
N PHE A 202 -9.30 20.78 -2.99
CA PHE A 202 -9.01 19.37 -3.25
C PHE A 202 -10.28 18.53 -3.44
N TYR A 203 -11.25 18.66 -2.53
CA TYR A 203 -12.51 17.91 -2.65
C TYR A 203 -13.35 18.33 -3.85
N SER A 204 -13.30 19.60 -4.26
CA SER A 204 -14.01 20.08 -5.46
C SER A 204 -13.39 19.61 -6.78
N GLU A 205 -12.13 19.18 -6.77
CA GLU A 205 -11.39 18.71 -7.95
C GLU A 205 -11.45 17.18 -8.13
N LEU A 206 -12.07 16.46 -7.18
CA LEU A 206 -12.33 15.03 -7.29
C LEU A 206 -13.42 14.75 -8.32
N VAL A 207 -13.13 13.85 -9.25
CA VAL A 207 -14.06 13.40 -10.29
C VAL A 207 -14.15 11.87 -10.31
N PRO A 208 -15.26 11.29 -10.79
CA PRO A 208 -15.36 9.85 -11.02
C PRO A 208 -14.20 9.35 -11.88
N VAL A 209 -13.60 8.23 -11.49
CA VAL A 209 -12.37 7.72 -12.10
C VAL A 209 -12.54 7.41 -13.59
N GLY A 210 -13.71 6.95 -14.01
CA GLY A 210 -14.04 6.70 -15.41
C GLY A 210 -14.02 7.95 -16.31
N GLN A 211 -14.08 9.16 -15.74
CA GLN A 211 -13.92 10.40 -16.52
C GLN A 211 -12.47 10.66 -16.93
N VAL A 212 -11.50 10.18 -16.15
CA VAL A 212 -10.06 10.38 -16.38
C VAL A 212 -9.41 9.14 -16.98
N HIS A 213 -9.86 7.96 -16.54
CA HIS A 213 -9.39 6.66 -16.96
C HIS A 213 -10.57 5.87 -17.54
N PRO A 214 -10.97 6.12 -18.80
CA PRO A 214 -12.18 5.52 -19.38
C PRO A 214 -12.13 4.00 -19.51
N ASN A 215 -10.94 3.41 -19.45
CA ASN A 215 -10.73 1.97 -19.48
C ASN A 215 -10.79 1.31 -18.09
N MET A 216 -11.06 2.07 -17.03
CA MET A 216 -11.17 1.57 -15.66
C MET A 216 -12.63 1.28 -15.33
N GLU A 217 -12.96 0.01 -15.14
CA GLU A 217 -14.30 -0.46 -14.79
C GLU A 217 -14.54 -0.32 -13.28
N ALA A 218 -14.89 0.89 -12.84
CA ALA A 218 -15.33 1.11 -11.47
C ALA A 218 -16.79 0.63 -11.28
N PRO A 219 -17.11 -0.01 -10.14
CA PRO A 219 -18.46 -0.54 -9.88
C PRO A 219 -19.51 0.56 -9.67
N ASP A 220 -19.09 1.78 -9.30
CA ASP A 220 -19.95 2.95 -9.20
C ASP A 220 -19.15 4.25 -9.37
N SER A 221 -19.86 5.38 -9.51
CA SER A 221 -19.27 6.70 -9.75
C SER A 221 -18.60 7.34 -8.53
N ASN A 222 -18.63 6.70 -7.36
CA ASN A 222 -18.00 7.23 -6.13
C ASN A 222 -16.52 6.84 -6.01
N TYR A 223 -16.03 5.98 -6.91
CA TYR A 223 -14.60 5.84 -7.12
C TYR A 223 -14.06 7.09 -7.80
N VAL A 224 -13.27 7.86 -7.07
CA VAL A 224 -12.81 9.19 -7.49
C VAL A 224 -11.30 9.30 -7.63
N THR A 225 -10.87 10.19 -8.51
CA THR A 225 -9.47 10.61 -8.71
C THR A 225 -9.40 12.12 -8.92
N LEU A 226 -8.19 12.68 -8.92
CA LEU A 226 -7.97 14.07 -9.34
C LEU A 226 -7.84 14.13 -10.87
N SER A 227 -8.55 15.08 -11.47
CA SER A 227 -8.68 15.25 -12.92
C SER A 227 -7.47 15.91 -13.59
N THR A 228 -6.66 16.67 -12.86
CA THR A 228 -5.55 17.45 -13.42
C THR A 228 -4.27 17.26 -12.61
N GLU A 229 -3.13 17.50 -13.27
CA GLU A 229 -1.82 17.56 -12.61
C GLU A 229 -1.74 18.77 -11.67
N ASP A 230 -2.25 19.93 -12.09
CA ASP A 230 -2.32 21.16 -11.29
C ASP A 230 -3.04 20.95 -9.95
N ALA A 231 -4.13 20.17 -9.95
CA ALA A 231 -4.84 19.80 -8.73
C ALA A 231 -3.93 19.06 -7.74
N ARG A 232 -3.18 18.06 -8.24
CA ARG A 232 -2.23 17.26 -7.44
C ARG A 232 -1.08 18.13 -6.94
N ILE A 233 -0.51 18.96 -7.80
CA ILE A 233 0.57 19.89 -7.47
C ILE A 233 0.10 20.84 -6.37
N SER A 234 -1.03 21.52 -6.56
CA SER A 234 -1.51 22.56 -5.64
C SER A 234 -1.80 22.07 -4.22
N PHE A 235 -2.11 20.77 -4.06
CA PHE A 235 -2.40 20.20 -2.76
C PHE A 235 -1.18 19.61 -2.07
N PHE A 236 -0.27 18.94 -2.81
CA PHE A 236 0.84 18.19 -2.22
C PHE A 236 2.20 18.89 -2.33
N PHE A 237 2.34 19.87 -3.21
CA PHE A 237 3.62 20.49 -3.53
C PHE A 237 3.54 22.02 -3.42
N HIS A 238 4.55 22.61 -2.79
CA HIS A 238 4.69 24.07 -2.68
C HIS A 238 5.99 24.48 -3.34
N SER A 239 5.95 25.44 -4.27
CA SER A 239 7.16 26.01 -4.84
C SER A 239 7.97 26.71 -3.73
N PRO A 240 9.30 26.56 -3.68
CA PRO A 240 10.20 25.93 -4.67
C PRO A 240 10.55 24.46 -4.37
N MET A 241 9.75 23.73 -3.57
CA MET A 241 10.10 22.37 -3.11
C MET A 241 9.90 21.26 -4.17
N TYR A 242 9.70 21.62 -5.44
CA TYR A 242 9.64 20.69 -6.57
C TYR A 242 10.19 21.35 -7.83
N ASP A 243 10.87 20.57 -8.67
CA ASP A 243 11.35 21.01 -9.98
C ASP A 243 10.16 21.09 -10.96
N GLN A 244 10.11 22.12 -11.80
CA GLN A 244 9.11 22.28 -12.86
C GLN A 244 9.46 21.46 -14.10
#